data_AF-A0A091LDI8-F1
#
_entry.id   AF-A0A091LDI8-F1
#
_cell.length_a   1.000
_cell.length_b   1.000
_cell.length_c   1.000
_cell.angle_alpha   90.00
_cell.angle_beta   90.00
_cell.angle_gamma   90.00
#
_symmetry.space_group_name_H-M   'P 1'
#
loop_
_entity.id
_entity.type
_entity.pdbx_description
1 polymer ?
#
loop_
_entity_poly.entity_id
_entity_poly.type
_entity_poly.pdbx_seq_one_letter_code
_entity_poly.pdbx_strand_id
1 'polypeptide(L)'
;MGQDQTKQQIEKGLHLYQSNQTEKALRVWMRVLEKSADPAGRFRVLGCLITAHAEMGRYKDMLKFAVVQIDTARELEDPDYLTESYLNLARSNEKLCEFQKTISYCKTCLNMQGTTVSLQLNGQVSLSMGNAFLGLSIFQKALECFEKALRYAHNNDDKMLECRVCCSLGNFYAQIKDYEKALFFPCKAAELVNDYGKGWSLKYRAMSQYHMAVAYRKLGHLADAMDCCEESMKIALQHGDRPLQALCLLCFADIHRSRKDVQTAFPRYDSSMSIMTEIGNRLGLIQVLLGMTKCWMIQKELDKALESIEKAQELAEGLGNKLGLLKLHCLCERIYRTKGQQRELRDHVVKFHECVEEMELYCGMCGESIGEKNNQLQALPCSHFFHLK
;
A
#
# COMPACT_ATOMS: atom_id res chain seq x y z
N MET A 1 -18.94 -14.32 36.13
CA MET A 1 -19.93 -13.38 35.55
C MET A 1 -19.30 -12.30 34.66
N GLY A 2 -18.16 -11.67 35.02
CA GLY A 2 -17.56 -10.60 34.20
C GLY A 2 -16.99 -11.02 32.83
N GLN A 3 -16.32 -12.18 32.74
CA GLN A 3 -15.71 -12.66 31.48
C GLN A 3 -16.74 -12.97 30.38
N ASP A 4 -17.87 -13.60 30.72
CA ASP A 4 -18.95 -13.86 29.77
C ASP A 4 -19.58 -12.56 29.23
N GLN A 5 -19.70 -11.55 30.09
CA GLN A 5 -20.21 -10.24 29.69
C GLN A 5 -19.25 -9.53 28.73
N THR A 6 -17.93 -9.59 28.97
CA THR A 6 -16.91 -9.05 28.07
C THR A 6 -16.99 -9.71 26.69
N LYS A 7 -17.07 -11.05 26.63
CA LYS A 7 -17.18 -11.79 25.37
C LYS A 7 -18.44 -11.41 24.57
N GLN A 8 -19.59 -11.34 25.23
CA GLN A 8 -20.85 -10.93 24.58
C GLN A 8 -20.80 -9.50 24.01
N GLN A 9 -20.15 -8.57 24.69
CA GLN A 9 -20.00 -7.20 24.17
C GLN A 9 -19.04 -7.14 22.97
N ILE A 10 -17.99 -7.96 22.95
CA ILE A 10 -17.09 -8.08 21.79
C ILE A 10 -17.87 -8.57 20.57
N GLU A 11 -18.63 -9.66 20.71
CA GLU A 11 -19.46 -10.24 19.65
C GLU A 11 -20.52 -9.26 19.15
N LYS A 12 -21.17 -8.53 20.08
CA LYS A 12 -22.11 -7.45 19.73
C LYS A 12 -21.43 -6.36 18.89
N GLY A 13 -20.21 -5.95 19.27
CA GLY A 13 -19.42 -4.99 18.51
C GLY A 13 -19.09 -5.50 17.10
N LEU A 14 -18.69 -6.78 16.97
CA LEU A 14 -18.41 -7.42 15.67
C LEU A 14 -19.65 -7.45 14.76
N HIS A 15 -20.82 -7.80 15.30
CA HIS A 15 -22.07 -7.78 14.52
C HIS A 15 -22.42 -6.37 14.04
N LEU A 16 -22.26 -5.36 14.89
CA LEU A 16 -22.47 -3.95 14.52
C LEU A 16 -21.48 -3.53 13.43
N TYR A 17 -20.23 -3.96 13.52
CA TYR A 17 -19.18 -3.69 12.54
C TYR A 17 -19.52 -4.29 11.17
N GLN A 18 -19.88 -5.57 11.13
CA GLN A 18 -20.31 -6.27 9.93
C GLN A 18 -21.59 -5.67 9.30
N SER A 19 -22.45 -5.07 10.13
CA SER A 19 -23.65 -4.35 9.70
C SER A 19 -23.37 -2.90 9.26
N ASN A 20 -22.09 -2.53 9.04
CA ASN A 20 -21.65 -1.19 8.65
C ASN A 20 -22.01 -0.08 9.68
N GLN A 21 -22.27 -0.45 10.94
CA GLN A 21 -22.53 0.49 12.04
C GLN A 21 -21.24 0.75 12.84
N THR A 22 -20.17 1.11 12.14
CA THR A 22 -18.80 1.19 12.66
C THR A 22 -18.68 2.08 13.90
N GLU A 23 -19.26 3.28 13.88
CA GLU A 23 -19.20 4.22 15.04
C GLU A 23 -19.94 3.69 16.30
N LYS A 24 -20.91 2.77 16.14
CA LYS A 24 -21.53 2.10 17.29
C LYS A 24 -20.66 0.96 17.78
N ALA A 25 -20.05 0.19 16.87
CA ALA A 25 -19.10 -0.86 17.20
C ALA A 25 -17.92 -0.31 18.00
N LEU A 26 -17.30 0.79 17.53
CA LEU A 26 -16.22 1.48 18.23
C LEU A 26 -16.61 1.90 19.66
N ARG A 27 -17.82 2.46 19.85
CA ARG A 27 -18.32 2.83 21.18
C ARG A 27 -18.50 1.64 22.12
N VAL A 28 -18.95 0.50 21.59
CA VAL A 28 -19.08 -0.74 22.39
C VAL A 28 -17.69 -1.22 22.80
N TRP A 29 -16.76 -1.32 21.86
CA TRP A 29 -15.39 -1.76 22.12
C TRP A 29 -14.63 -0.85 23.08
N MET A 30 -14.72 0.47 22.93
CA MET A 30 -14.11 1.43 23.87
C MET A 30 -14.65 1.24 25.30
N ARG A 31 -15.96 1.02 25.46
CA ARG A 31 -16.55 0.74 26.78
C ARG A 31 -16.04 -0.57 27.39
N VAL A 32 -15.81 -1.60 26.57
CA VAL A 32 -15.20 -2.85 27.05
C VAL A 32 -13.75 -2.60 27.48
N LEU A 33 -12.99 -1.83 26.71
CA LEU A 33 -11.62 -1.46 27.04
C LEU A 33 -11.53 -0.61 28.33
N GLU A 34 -12.53 0.19 28.66
CA GLU A 34 -12.55 0.96 29.92
C GLU A 34 -12.95 0.12 31.14
N LYS A 35 -13.91 -0.80 30.97
CA LYS A 35 -14.57 -1.49 32.10
C LYS A 35 -14.05 -2.89 32.38
N SER A 36 -13.45 -3.55 31.41
CA SER A 36 -12.98 -4.93 31.56
C SER A 36 -11.63 -4.97 32.28
N ALA A 37 -11.57 -5.76 33.36
CA ALA A 37 -10.32 -6.14 34.02
C ALA A 37 -9.67 -7.39 33.40
N ASP A 38 -10.32 -8.04 32.43
CA ASP A 38 -9.81 -9.24 31.76
C ASP A 38 -8.79 -8.89 30.66
N PRO A 39 -7.48 -9.19 30.83
CA PRO A 39 -6.45 -8.77 29.88
C PRO A 39 -6.61 -9.43 28.50
N ALA A 40 -7.06 -10.68 28.43
CA ALA A 40 -7.29 -11.38 27.16
C ALA A 40 -8.46 -10.78 26.37
N GLY A 41 -9.57 -10.45 27.05
CA GLY A 41 -10.69 -9.73 26.42
C GLY A 41 -10.30 -8.33 25.95
N ARG A 42 -9.50 -7.59 26.73
CA ARG A 42 -8.95 -6.28 26.33
C ARG A 42 -8.07 -6.40 25.09
N PHE A 43 -7.18 -7.40 25.05
CA PHE A 43 -6.33 -7.66 23.90
C PHE A 43 -7.14 -7.86 22.62
N ARG A 44 -8.19 -8.69 22.66
CA ARG A 44 -9.06 -8.96 21.50
C ARG A 44 -9.80 -7.71 21.03
N VAL A 45 -10.27 -6.88 21.96
CA VAL A 45 -10.91 -5.59 21.67
C VAL A 45 -9.95 -4.64 20.97
N LEU A 46 -8.71 -4.57 21.44
CA LEU A 46 -7.67 -3.75 20.81
C LEU A 46 -7.42 -4.19 19.36
N GLY A 47 -7.35 -5.50 19.10
CA GLY A 47 -7.26 -6.04 17.74
C GLY A 47 -8.44 -5.62 16.83
N CYS A 48 -9.66 -5.61 17.37
CA CYS A 48 -10.85 -5.14 16.65
C CYS A 48 -10.78 -3.64 16.34
N LEU A 49 -10.37 -2.82 17.32
CA LEU A 49 -10.19 -1.38 17.16
C LEU A 49 -9.11 -1.07 16.12
N ILE A 50 -7.96 -1.75 16.18
CA ILE A 50 -6.86 -1.58 15.21
C ILE A 50 -7.37 -1.86 13.79
N THR A 51 -8.10 -2.97 13.59
CA THR A 51 -8.67 -3.33 12.29
C THR A 51 -9.66 -2.26 11.80
N ALA A 52 -10.57 -1.81 12.66
CA ALA A 52 -11.55 -0.79 12.32
C ALA A 52 -10.90 0.55 11.95
N HIS A 53 -9.95 1.01 12.75
CA HIS A 53 -9.23 2.25 12.48
C HIS A 53 -8.38 2.17 11.20
N ALA A 54 -7.86 0.98 10.86
CA ALA A 54 -7.16 0.76 9.60
C ALA A 54 -8.10 0.94 8.39
N GLU A 55 -9.31 0.40 8.44
CA GLU A 55 -10.30 0.50 7.35
C GLU A 55 -10.85 1.92 7.19
N MET A 56 -10.98 2.65 8.29
CA MET A 56 -11.40 4.05 8.27
C MET A 56 -10.29 5.02 7.83
N GLY A 57 -9.05 4.54 7.64
CA GLY A 57 -7.89 5.39 7.36
C GLY A 57 -7.40 6.20 8.57
N ARG A 58 -7.87 5.91 9.78
CA ARG A 58 -7.42 6.58 11.02
C ARG A 58 -6.12 5.96 11.53
N TYR A 59 -5.05 6.02 10.72
CA TYR A 59 -3.79 5.29 10.97
C TYR A 59 -3.04 5.74 12.23
N LYS A 60 -3.18 7.01 12.62
CA LYS A 60 -2.62 7.50 13.90
C LYS A 60 -3.28 6.82 15.09
N ASP A 61 -4.59 6.62 15.06
CA ASP A 61 -5.31 5.94 16.14
C ASP A 61 -5.08 4.43 16.10
N MET A 62 -5.01 3.84 14.89
CA MET A 62 -4.56 2.45 14.70
C MET A 62 -3.22 2.20 15.41
N LEU A 63 -2.23 3.08 15.23
CA LEU A 63 -0.95 2.98 15.92
C LEU A 63 -1.08 3.12 17.44
N LYS A 64 -1.87 4.08 17.94
CA LYS A 64 -2.10 4.24 19.39
C LYS A 64 -2.64 2.95 20.01
N PHE A 65 -3.65 2.32 19.39
CA PHE A 65 -4.20 1.07 19.90
C PHE A 65 -3.22 -0.10 19.76
N ALA A 66 -2.41 -0.15 18.70
CA ALA A 66 -1.36 -1.17 18.57
C ALA A 66 -0.27 -1.06 19.66
N VAL A 67 0.06 0.17 20.09
CA VAL A 67 0.97 0.39 21.23
C VAL A 67 0.36 -0.11 22.53
N VAL A 68 -0.92 0.18 22.79
CA VAL A 68 -1.61 -0.36 23.99
C VAL A 68 -1.72 -1.89 23.93
N GLN A 69 -1.89 -2.46 22.73
CA GLN A 69 -1.99 -3.91 22.53
C GLN A 69 -0.68 -4.63 22.87
N ILE A 70 0.48 -4.08 22.47
CA ILE A 70 1.77 -4.70 22.81
C ILE A 70 2.04 -4.66 24.32
N ASP A 71 1.63 -3.59 25.02
CA ASP A 71 1.80 -3.51 26.47
C ASP A 71 0.90 -4.53 27.17
N THR A 72 -0.36 -4.68 26.72
CA THR A 72 -1.27 -5.72 27.21
C THR A 72 -0.73 -7.13 26.93
N ALA A 73 -0.08 -7.34 25.78
CA ALA A 73 0.54 -8.62 25.42
C ALA A 73 1.72 -8.98 26.34
N ARG A 74 2.51 -7.98 26.75
CA ARG A 74 3.62 -8.16 27.70
C ARG A 74 3.13 -8.58 29.07
N GLU A 75 2.00 -8.03 29.53
CA GLU A 75 1.35 -8.42 30.80
C GLU A 75 0.83 -9.87 30.76
N LEU A 76 0.43 -10.35 29.59
CA LEU A 76 -0.08 -11.71 29.39
C LEU A 76 1.04 -12.77 29.31
N GLU A 77 2.29 -12.35 29.13
CA GLU A 77 3.48 -13.21 29.00
C GLU A 77 3.35 -14.34 27.96
N ASP A 78 2.50 -14.14 26.94
CA ASP A 78 2.23 -15.11 25.88
C ASP A 78 2.97 -14.73 24.58
N PRO A 79 3.84 -15.61 24.03
CA PRO A 79 4.54 -15.37 22.77
C PRO A 79 3.61 -15.09 21.57
N ASP A 80 2.41 -15.67 21.53
CA ASP A 80 1.48 -15.52 20.42
C ASP A 80 0.83 -14.12 20.44
N TYR A 81 0.40 -13.64 21.61
CA TYR A 81 -0.10 -12.26 21.76
C TYR A 81 0.97 -11.22 21.44
N LEU A 82 2.22 -11.47 21.83
CA LEU A 82 3.35 -10.61 21.49
C LEU A 82 3.60 -10.58 19.97
N THR A 83 3.58 -11.74 19.31
CA THR A 83 3.78 -11.84 17.86
C THR A 83 2.69 -11.07 17.09
N GLU A 84 1.42 -11.25 17.46
CA GLU A 84 0.30 -10.52 16.85
C GLU A 84 0.42 -9.01 17.06
N SER A 85 0.82 -8.58 18.27
CA SER A 85 1.00 -7.16 18.59
C SER A 85 2.12 -6.51 17.78
N TYR A 86 3.26 -7.18 17.61
CA TYR A 86 4.33 -6.70 16.75
C TYR A 86 3.90 -6.62 15.29
N LEU A 87 3.11 -7.57 14.80
CA LEU A 87 2.52 -7.50 13.45
C LEU A 87 1.59 -6.29 13.31
N ASN A 88 0.77 -6.00 14.31
CA ASN A 88 -0.13 -4.83 14.28
C ASN A 88 0.65 -3.50 14.38
N LEU A 89 1.74 -3.44 15.14
CA LEU A 89 2.68 -2.31 15.12
C LEU A 89 3.33 -2.15 13.74
N ALA A 90 3.80 -3.25 13.14
CA ALA A 90 4.39 -3.23 11.80
C ALA A 90 3.39 -2.68 10.78
N ARG A 91 2.15 -3.18 10.76
CA ARG A 91 1.09 -2.70 9.86
C ARG A 91 0.74 -1.23 10.07
N SER A 92 0.66 -0.79 11.32
CA SER A 92 0.37 0.62 11.64
C SER A 92 1.47 1.53 11.09
N ASN A 93 2.73 1.14 11.26
CA ASN A 93 3.88 1.85 10.71
C ASN A 93 3.92 1.76 9.17
N GLU A 94 3.54 0.63 8.57
CA GLU A 94 3.42 0.47 7.12
C GLU A 94 2.47 1.51 6.53
N LYS A 95 1.27 1.65 7.13
CA LYS A 95 0.23 2.59 6.67
C LYS A 95 0.63 4.06 6.85
N LEU A 96 1.44 4.36 7.86
CA LEU A 96 2.04 5.69 8.07
C LEU A 96 3.32 5.93 7.25
N CYS A 97 3.71 4.95 6.42
CA CYS A 97 4.92 4.96 5.60
C CYS A 97 6.23 5.03 6.43
N GLU A 98 6.20 4.55 7.68
CA GLU A 98 7.37 4.37 8.54
C GLU A 98 8.05 3.02 8.21
N PHE A 99 8.59 2.91 7.00
CA PHE A 99 9.02 1.62 6.43
C PHE A 99 10.17 0.96 7.20
N GLN A 100 11.13 1.74 7.71
CA GLN A 100 12.24 1.20 8.51
C GLN A 100 11.76 0.57 9.82
N LYS A 101 10.82 1.22 10.52
CA LYS A 101 10.18 0.67 11.72
C LYS A 101 9.38 -0.59 11.40
N THR A 102 8.65 -0.56 10.28
CA THR A 102 7.90 -1.72 9.79
C THR A 102 8.80 -2.94 9.61
N ILE A 103 9.94 -2.77 8.94
CA ILE A 103 10.93 -3.84 8.73
C ILE A 103 11.50 -4.32 10.07
N SER A 104 11.81 -3.40 10.98
CA SER A 104 12.32 -3.74 12.32
C SER A 104 11.34 -4.64 13.08
N TYR A 105 10.07 -4.22 13.19
CA TYR A 105 9.04 -5.02 13.86
C TYR A 105 8.76 -6.35 13.17
N CYS A 106 8.77 -6.38 11.82
CA CYS A 106 8.62 -7.64 11.09
C CYS A 106 9.76 -8.62 11.38
N LYS A 107 11.02 -8.13 11.45
CA LYS A 107 12.17 -8.97 11.82
C LYS A 107 12.05 -9.49 13.25
N THR A 108 11.55 -8.67 14.17
CA THR A 108 11.26 -9.12 15.54
C THR A 108 10.23 -10.26 15.53
N CYS A 109 9.10 -10.11 14.83
CA CYS A 109 8.11 -11.19 14.68
C CYS A 109 8.73 -12.50 14.16
N LEU A 110 9.53 -12.43 13.09
CA LEU A 110 10.11 -13.61 12.45
C LEU A 110 11.18 -14.31 13.29
N ASN A 111 11.84 -13.59 14.20
CA ASN A 111 12.88 -14.13 15.09
C ASN A 111 12.32 -14.69 16.40
N MET A 112 11.05 -14.46 16.71
CA MET A 112 10.42 -15.02 17.90
C MET A 112 10.20 -16.52 17.73
N GLN A 113 10.66 -17.31 18.70
CA GLN A 113 10.23 -18.70 18.84
C GLN A 113 8.75 -18.66 19.26
N GLY A 114 7.87 -19.30 18.50
CA GLY A 114 6.45 -19.29 18.85
C GLY A 114 5.73 -20.57 18.48
N THR A 115 4.44 -20.61 18.80
CA THR A 115 3.60 -21.79 18.62
C THR A 115 3.15 -21.92 17.16
N THR A 116 2.34 -22.95 16.87
CA THR A 116 1.69 -23.08 15.55
C THR A 116 0.92 -21.83 15.13
N VAL A 117 0.37 -21.06 16.08
CA VAL A 117 -0.40 -19.83 15.80
C VAL A 117 0.51 -18.71 15.34
N SER A 118 1.67 -18.51 15.98
CA SER A 118 2.64 -17.49 15.53
C SER A 118 3.16 -17.79 14.11
N LEU A 119 3.37 -19.08 13.78
CA LEU A 119 3.81 -19.51 12.45
C LEU A 119 2.76 -19.22 11.36
N GLN A 120 1.47 -19.24 11.69
CA GLN A 120 0.41 -18.87 10.76
C GLN A 120 0.45 -17.38 10.37
N LEU A 121 0.96 -16.52 11.27
CA LEU A 121 1.09 -15.07 11.01
C LEU A 121 2.29 -14.72 10.12
N ASN A 122 3.25 -15.62 9.92
CA ASN A 122 4.47 -15.34 9.14
C ASN A 122 4.20 -14.91 7.70
N GLY A 123 3.11 -15.40 7.10
CA GLY A 123 2.67 -14.95 5.77
C GLY A 123 2.25 -13.48 5.77
N GLN A 124 1.52 -13.06 6.81
CA GLN A 124 1.09 -11.67 6.99
C GLN A 124 2.26 -10.72 7.34
N VAL A 125 3.23 -11.21 8.12
CA VAL A 125 4.48 -10.49 8.43
C VAL A 125 5.29 -10.30 7.15
N SER A 126 5.47 -11.36 6.36
CA SER A 126 6.19 -11.32 5.08
C SER A 126 5.55 -10.33 4.10
N LEU A 127 4.22 -10.33 3.99
CA LEU A 127 3.50 -9.35 3.18
C LEU A 127 3.77 -7.91 3.61
N SER A 128 3.72 -7.63 4.91
CA SER A 128 3.91 -6.28 5.45
C SER A 128 5.35 -5.80 5.25
N MET A 129 6.31 -6.70 5.43
CA MET A 129 7.73 -6.44 5.15
C MET A 129 8.00 -6.21 3.65
N GLY A 130 7.34 -6.96 2.77
CA GLY A 130 7.41 -6.78 1.32
C GLY A 130 6.87 -5.41 0.88
N ASN A 131 5.73 -4.98 1.44
CA ASN A 131 5.19 -3.64 1.20
C ASN A 131 6.15 -2.53 1.67
N ALA A 132 6.81 -2.72 2.82
CA ALA A 132 7.78 -1.76 3.32
C ALA A 132 9.04 -1.67 2.44
N PHE A 133 9.56 -2.81 1.99
CA PHE A 133 10.66 -2.82 1.02
C PHE A 133 10.27 -2.18 -0.30
N LEU A 134 9.04 -2.42 -0.80
CA LEU A 134 8.52 -1.76 -1.98
C LEU A 134 8.41 -0.23 -1.77
N GLY A 135 7.96 0.21 -0.59
CA GLY A 135 7.92 1.62 -0.21
C GLY A 135 9.29 2.29 -0.17
N LEU A 136 10.35 1.54 0.16
CA LEU A 136 11.75 1.99 0.09
C LEU A 136 12.40 1.79 -1.29
N SER A 137 11.66 1.26 -2.26
CA SER A 137 12.16 0.91 -3.60
C SER A 137 13.28 -0.14 -3.60
N ILE A 138 13.26 -1.06 -2.63
CA ILE A 138 14.18 -2.20 -2.55
C ILE A 138 13.49 -3.43 -3.18
N PHE A 139 13.49 -3.48 -4.50
CA PHE A 139 12.60 -4.38 -5.26
C PHE A 139 12.90 -5.87 -5.05
N GLN A 140 14.18 -6.28 -5.02
CA GLN A 140 14.53 -7.69 -4.82
C GLN A 140 13.98 -8.23 -3.49
N LYS A 141 14.24 -7.53 -2.38
CA LYS A 141 13.75 -7.93 -1.06
C LYS A 141 12.23 -7.87 -0.97
N ALA A 142 11.59 -6.92 -1.65
CA ALA A 142 10.13 -6.86 -1.73
C ALA A 142 9.56 -8.12 -2.39
N LEU A 143 10.10 -8.53 -3.54
CA LEU A 143 9.66 -9.71 -4.26
C LEU A 143 9.88 -10.99 -3.44
N GLU A 144 11.06 -11.18 -2.86
CA GLU A 144 11.35 -12.33 -1.98
C GLU A 144 10.35 -12.43 -0.82
N CYS A 145 9.95 -11.29 -0.24
CA CYS A 145 8.96 -11.24 0.82
C CYS A 145 7.55 -11.60 0.32
N PHE A 146 7.16 -11.12 -0.86
CA PHE A 146 5.88 -11.49 -1.46
C PHE A 146 5.83 -12.98 -1.84
N GLU A 147 6.91 -13.56 -2.36
CA GLU A 147 7.00 -15.00 -2.64
C GLU A 147 6.94 -15.85 -1.36
N LYS A 148 7.61 -15.41 -0.29
CA LYS A 148 7.47 -16.04 1.03
C LYS A 148 6.02 -15.96 1.53
N ALA A 149 5.39 -14.79 1.44
CA ALA A 149 4.00 -14.61 1.83
C ALA A 149 3.04 -15.50 1.02
N LEU A 150 3.28 -15.65 -0.28
CA LEU A 150 2.49 -16.53 -1.16
C LEU A 150 2.67 -18.00 -0.79
N ARG A 151 3.91 -18.44 -0.51
CA ARG A 151 4.19 -19.79 -0.01
C ARG A 151 3.48 -20.08 1.30
N TYR A 152 3.48 -19.13 2.24
CA TYR A 152 2.71 -19.28 3.47
C TYR A 152 1.20 -19.35 3.21
N ALA A 153 0.68 -18.51 2.30
CA ALA A 153 -0.73 -18.55 1.92
C ALA A 153 -1.14 -19.92 1.37
N HIS A 154 -0.32 -20.52 0.51
CA HIS A 154 -0.59 -21.85 -0.04
C HIS A 154 -0.44 -22.96 1.00
N ASN A 155 0.62 -22.93 1.80
CA ASN A 155 0.86 -23.95 2.82
C ASN A 155 -0.21 -23.94 3.93
N ASN A 156 -0.76 -22.77 4.24
CA ASN A 156 -1.79 -22.60 5.28
C ASN A 156 -3.22 -22.61 4.72
N ASP A 157 -3.39 -22.76 3.40
CA ASP A 157 -4.66 -22.56 2.69
C ASP A 157 -5.34 -21.21 2.99
N ASP A 158 -4.54 -20.17 3.25
CA ASP A 158 -5.00 -18.80 3.54
C ASP A 158 -5.23 -18.04 2.23
N LYS A 159 -6.42 -18.24 1.65
CA LYS A 159 -6.84 -17.60 0.41
C LYS A 159 -6.99 -16.07 0.54
N MET A 160 -7.21 -15.56 1.74
CA MET A 160 -7.31 -14.12 2.00
C MET A 160 -5.94 -13.46 1.92
N LEU A 161 -4.93 -14.11 2.48
CA LEU A 161 -3.54 -13.71 2.29
C LEU A 161 -3.12 -13.85 0.83
N GLU A 162 -3.48 -14.95 0.14
CA GLU A 162 -3.18 -15.14 -1.29
C GLU A 162 -3.70 -13.96 -2.13
N CYS A 163 -4.96 -13.57 -1.93
CA CYS A 163 -5.56 -12.44 -2.61
C CYS A 163 -4.79 -11.12 -2.35
N ARG A 164 -4.44 -10.86 -1.08
CA ARG A 164 -3.69 -9.64 -0.70
C ARG A 164 -2.29 -9.60 -1.33
N VAL A 165 -1.59 -10.74 -1.32
CA VAL A 165 -0.26 -10.86 -1.93
C VAL A 165 -0.37 -10.64 -3.43
N CYS A 166 -1.39 -11.16 -4.10
CA CYS A 166 -1.63 -10.92 -5.52
C CYS A 166 -1.86 -9.42 -5.83
N CYS A 167 -2.66 -8.71 -5.04
CA CYS A 167 -2.80 -7.25 -5.19
C CYS A 167 -1.45 -6.51 -5.00
N SER A 168 -0.67 -6.87 -3.97
CA SER A 168 0.66 -6.29 -3.73
C SER A 168 1.65 -6.58 -4.87
N LEU A 169 1.63 -7.80 -5.43
CA LEU A 169 2.41 -8.16 -6.61
C LEU A 169 1.98 -7.34 -7.83
N GLY A 170 0.67 -7.13 -8.04
CA GLY A 170 0.17 -6.24 -9.09
C GLY A 170 0.77 -4.83 -9.00
N ASN A 171 0.79 -4.25 -7.80
CA ASN A 171 1.44 -2.96 -7.54
C ASN A 171 2.97 -3.02 -7.78
N PHE A 172 3.63 -4.07 -7.30
CA PHE A 172 5.06 -4.28 -7.52
C PHE A 172 5.41 -4.27 -9.02
N TYR A 173 4.73 -5.09 -9.82
CA TYR A 173 4.96 -5.19 -11.26
C TYR A 173 4.61 -3.89 -12.00
N ALA A 174 3.58 -3.16 -11.55
CA ALA A 174 3.28 -1.84 -12.08
C ALA A 174 4.41 -0.81 -11.84
N GLN A 175 5.15 -0.94 -10.72
CA GLN A 175 6.27 -0.04 -10.42
C GLN A 175 7.53 -0.35 -11.23
N ILE A 176 7.82 -1.64 -11.46
CA ILE A 176 8.93 -2.07 -12.32
C ILE A 176 8.56 -2.09 -13.82
N LYS A 177 7.34 -1.67 -14.16
CA LYS A 177 6.81 -1.48 -15.51
C LYS A 177 6.59 -2.77 -16.33
N ASP A 178 6.43 -3.90 -15.66
CA ASP A 178 5.89 -5.12 -16.26
C ASP A 178 4.36 -5.09 -16.14
N TYR A 179 3.70 -4.46 -17.11
CA TYR A 179 2.27 -4.17 -16.99
C TYR A 179 1.38 -5.41 -17.25
N GLU A 180 1.91 -6.42 -17.96
CA GLU A 180 1.21 -7.69 -18.16
C GLU A 180 1.08 -8.43 -16.83
N LYS A 181 2.18 -8.58 -16.07
CA LYS A 181 2.10 -9.15 -14.71
C LYS A 181 1.35 -8.26 -13.75
N ALA A 182 1.46 -6.93 -13.88
CA ALA A 182 0.69 -5.99 -13.08
C ALA A 182 -0.81 -6.20 -13.23
N LEU A 183 -1.28 -6.68 -14.39
CA LEU A 183 -2.68 -7.05 -14.63
C LEU A 183 -2.98 -8.49 -14.19
N PHE A 184 -2.09 -9.44 -14.49
CA PHE A 184 -2.26 -10.86 -14.17
C PHE A 184 -2.58 -11.11 -12.69
N PHE A 185 -1.79 -10.56 -11.77
CA PHE A 185 -1.98 -10.86 -10.35
C PHE A 185 -3.30 -10.31 -9.77
N PRO A 186 -3.69 -9.05 -10.02
CA PRO A 186 -5.02 -8.56 -9.64
C PRO A 186 -6.19 -9.33 -10.28
N CYS A 187 -6.06 -9.82 -11.52
CA CYS A 187 -7.07 -10.70 -12.12
C CYS A 187 -7.20 -12.02 -11.35
N LYS A 188 -6.08 -12.67 -11.03
CA LYS A 188 -6.06 -13.86 -10.17
C LYS A 188 -6.69 -13.59 -8.79
N ALA A 189 -6.41 -12.42 -8.21
CA ALA A 189 -7.03 -12.00 -6.97
C ALA A 189 -8.55 -11.83 -7.10
N ALA A 190 -9.05 -11.32 -8.22
CA ALA A 190 -10.48 -11.19 -8.50
C ALA A 190 -11.18 -12.55 -8.71
N GLU A 191 -10.52 -13.49 -9.38
CA GLU A 191 -11.00 -14.88 -9.54
C GLU A 191 -11.17 -15.56 -8.18
N LEU A 192 -10.14 -15.48 -7.32
CA LEU A 192 -10.20 -16.01 -5.95
C LEU A 192 -11.36 -15.43 -5.14
N VAL A 193 -11.73 -14.16 -5.33
CA VAL A 193 -12.86 -13.57 -4.60
C VAL A 193 -14.21 -14.06 -5.14
N ASN A 194 -14.31 -14.36 -6.44
CA ASN A 194 -15.54 -14.86 -7.04
C ASN A 194 -15.86 -16.29 -6.62
N ASP A 195 -14.85 -17.15 -6.48
CA ASP A 195 -15.01 -18.57 -6.14
C ASP A 195 -15.59 -18.80 -4.74
N TYR A 196 -15.36 -17.89 -3.79
CA TYR A 196 -15.75 -18.04 -2.38
C TYR A 196 -17.01 -17.23 -2.00
N GLY A 197 -17.66 -16.59 -2.98
CA GLY A 197 -19.01 -16.02 -2.85
C GLY A 197 -19.09 -14.54 -2.41
N LYS A 198 -20.29 -13.96 -2.56
CA LYS A 198 -20.57 -12.51 -2.41
C LYS A 198 -20.24 -11.90 -1.04
N GLY A 199 -20.14 -12.71 0.01
CA GLY A 199 -19.86 -12.25 1.39
C GLY A 199 -18.40 -12.33 1.81
N TRP A 200 -17.53 -12.98 1.02
CA TRP A 200 -16.22 -13.44 1.49
C TRP A 200 -15.18 -12.32 1.59
N SER A 201 -15.30 -11.24 0.79
CA SER A 201 -14.92 -9.87 1.16
C SER A 201 -14.99 -8.93 -0.04
N LEU A 202 -16.00 -8.04 -0.03
CA LEU A 202 -16.15 -6.94 -0.99
C LEU A 202 -14.90 -6.03 -1.02
N LYS A 203 -14.18 -5.93 0.10
CA LYS A 203 -12.93 -5.16 0.21
C LYS A 203 -11.84 -5.71 -0.72
N TYR A 204 -11.62 -7.01 -0.75
CA TYR A 204 -10.59 -7.59 -1.63
C TYR A 204 -10.99 -7.47 -3.10
N ARG A 205 -12.29 -7.62 -3.42
CA ARG A 205 -12.81 -7.30 -4.76
C ARG A 205 -12.49 -5.86 -5.15
N ALA A 206 -12.77 -4.90 -4.28
CA ALA A 206 -12.52 -3.48 -4.54
C ALA A 206 -11.02 -3.18 -4.75
N MET A 207 -10.15 -3.75 -3.93
CA MET A 207 -8.69 -3.59 -4.09
C MET A 207 -8.18 -4.24 -5.39
N SER A 208 -8.64 -5.44 -5.74
CA SER A 208 -8.28 -6.10 -6.99
C SER A 208 -8.69 -5.27 -8.21
N GLN A 209 -9.93 -4.76 -8.22
CA GLN A 209 -10.43 -3.86 -9.26
C GLN A 209 -9.60 -2.57 -9.37
N TYR A 210 -9.20 -1.98 -8.25
CA TYR A 210 -8.30 -0.81 -8.26
C TYR A 210 -6.95 -1.14 -8.92
N HIS A 211 -6.32 -2.26 -8.56
CA HIS A 211 -5.03 -2.63 -9.14
C HIS A 211 -5.14 -3.01 -10.62
N MET A 212 -6.25 -3.64 -11.04
CA MET A 212 -6.57 -3.85 -12.46
C MET A 212 -6.68 -2.51 -13.19
N ALA A 213 -7.39 -1.52 -12.62
CA ALA A 213 -7.52 -0.20 -13.21
C ALA A 213 -6.15 0.48 -13.42
N VAL A 214 -5.27 0.37 -12.42
CA VAL A 214 -3.89 0.89 -12.53
C VAL A 214 -3.14 0.20 -13.68
N ALA A 215 -3.24 -1.11 -13.82
CA ALA A 215 -2.57 -1.88 -14.87
C ALA A 215 -3.13 -1.57 -16.26
N TYR A 216 -4.45 -1.61 -16.45
CA TYR A 216 -5.11 -1.27 -17.73
C TYR A 216 -4.73 0.14 -18.19
N ARG A 217 -4.71 1.11 -17.27
CA ARG A 217 -4.28 2.48 -17.60
C ARG A 217 -2.83 2.51 -18.10
N LYS A 218 -1.94 1.71 -17.52
CA LYS A 218 -0.53 1.63 -17.96
C LYS A 218 -0.37 0.93 -19.30
N LEU A 219 -1.25 -0.01 -19.62
CA LEU A 219 -1.37 -0.65 -20.94
C LEU A 219 -2.05 0.25 -21.99
N GLY A 220 -2.62 1.39 -21.59
CA GLY A 220 -3.33 2.31 -22.48
C GLY A 220 -4.81 1.98 -22.68
N HIS A 221 -5.32 0.95 -22.02
CA HIS A 221 -6.73 0.55 -22.05
C HIS A 221 -7.56 1.44 -21.12
N LEU A 222 -7.78 2.70 -21.53
CA LEU A 222 -8.37 3.72 -20.66
C LEU A 222 -9.88 3.54 -20.40
N ALA A 223 -10.58 2.72 -21.18
CA ALA A 223 -11.99 2.37 -20.94
C ALA A 223 -12.09 1.31 -19.83
N ASP A 224 -11.43 0.17 -20.01
CA ASP A 224 -11.32 -0.89 -19.01
C ASP A 224 -10.81 -0.37 -17.66
N ALA A 225 -9.82 0.55 -17.69
CA ALA A 225 -9.31 1.19 -16.50
C ALA A 225 -10.37 2.03 -15.78
N MET A 226 -11.24 2.72 -16.51
CA MET A 226 -12.33 3.51 -15.94
C MET A 226 -13.35 2.59 -15.27
N ASP A 227 -13.80 1.55 -15.98
CA ASP A 227 -14.82 0.62 -15.48
C ASP A 227 -14.36 -0.09 -14.19
N CYS A 228 -13.12 -0.58 -14.17
CA CYS A 228 -12.53 -1.19 -12.97
C CYS A 228 -12.42 -0.19 -11.80
N CYS A 229 -12.05 1.06 -12.10
CA CYS A 229 -11.92 2.11 -11.07
C CYS A 229 -13.30 2.54 -10.52
N GLU A 230 -14.34 2.58 -11.36
CA GLU A 230 -15.72 2.87 -10.96
C GLU A 230 -16.30 1.78 -10.05
N GLU A 231 -16.09 0.51 -10.39
CA GLU A 231 -16.53 -0.60 -9.54
C GLU A 231 -15.78 -0.57 -8.18
N SER A 232 -14.47 -0.31 -8.18
CA SER A 232 -13.70 -0.15 -6.95
C SER A 232 -14.21 1.00 -6.08
N MET A 233 -14.41 2.18 -6.68
CA MET A 233 -14.92 3.38 -6.00
C MET A 233 -16.32 3.15 -5.40
N LYS A 234 -17.20 2.48 -6.15
CA LYS A 234 -18.55 2.16 -5.69
C LYS A 234 -18.53 1.31 -4.42
N ILE A 235 -17.71 0.27 -4.38
CA ILE A 235 -17.57 -0.59 -3.20
C ILE A 235 -16.93 0.20 -2.05
N ALA A 236 -15.89 1.00 -2.33
CA ALA A 236 -15.22 1.82 -1.34
C ALA A 236 -16.17 2.85 -0.69
N LEU A 237 -17.11 3.42 -1.44
CA LEU A 237 -18.15 4.32 -0.93
C LEU A 237 -19.17 3.58 -0.05
N GLN A 238 -19.60 2.38 -0.45
CA GLN A 238 -20.56 1.58 0.32
C GLN A 238 -20.05 1.23 1.72
N HIS A 239 -18.74 1.00 1.86
CA HIS A 239 -18.10 0.60 3.12
C HIS A 239 -17.35 1.73 3.84
N GLY A 240 -17.33 2.95 3.27
CA GLY A 240 -16.61 4.07 3.86
C GLY A 240 -15.08 3.87 3.91
N ASP A 241 -14.51 3.08 2.99
CA ASP A 241 -13.05 2.87 2.87
C ASP A 241 -12.39 4.13 2.29
N ARG A 242 -12.10 5.09 3.18
CA ARG A 242 -11.47 6.37 2.85
C ARG A 242 -10.12 6.20 2.12
N PRO A 243 -9.21 5.30 2.56
CA PRO A 243 -7.96 5.06 1.83
C PRO A 243 -8.17 4.62 0.37
N LEU A 244 -9.09 3.67 0.13
CA LEU A 244 -9.34 3.18 -1.23
C LEU A 244 -10.05 4.23 -2.10
N GLN A 245 -10.95 5.05 -1.52
CA GLN A 245 -11.54 6.19 -2.22
C GLN A 245 -10.47 7.17 -2.72
N ALA A 246 -9.48 7.49 -1.90
CA ALA A 246 -8.37 8.36 -2.30
C ALA A 246 -7.54 7.75 -3.45
N LEU A 247 -7.25 6.45 -3.38
CA LEU A 247 -6.56 5.74 -4.45
C LEU A 247 -7.36 5.74 -5.76
N CYS A 248 -8.69 5.52 -5.71
CA CYS A 248 -9.55 5.61 -6.88
C CYS A 248 -9.57 7.02 -7.48
N LEU A 249 -9.68 8.07 -6.66
CA LEU A 249 -9.60 9.47 -7.10
C LEU A 249 -8.28 9.77 -7.81
N LEU A 250 -7.16 9.30 -7.27
CA LEU A 250 -5.85 9.38 -7.91
C LEU A 250 -5.85 8.67 -9.27
N CYS A 251 -6.43 7.47 -9.36
CA CYS A 251 -6.47 6.70 -10.60
C CYS A 251 -7.35 7.37 -11.66
N PHE A 252 -8.54 7.86 -11.29
CA PHE A 252 -9.39 8.67 -12.17
C PHE A 252 -8.66 9.91 -12.69
N ALA A 253 -7.98 10.66 -11.81
CA ALA A 253 -7.20 11.82 -12.21
C ALA A 253 -6.11 11.45 -13.22
N ASP A 254 -5.41 10.33 -12.96
CA ASP A 254 -4.40 9.78 -13.84
C ASP A 254 -4.96 9.32 -15.20
N ILE A 255 -6.19 8.78 -15.26
CA ILE A 255 -6.90 8.40 -16.50
C ILE A 255 -7.27 9.66 -17.30
N HIS A 256 -7.88 10.66 -16.66
CA HIS A 256 -8.23 11.94 -17.32
C HIS A 256 -6.99 12.66 -17.86
N ARG A 257 -5.90 12.68 -17.09
CA ARG A 257 -4.62 13.20 -17.56
C ARG A 257 -4.10 12.44 -18.79
N SER A 258 -4.21 11.10 -18.82
CA SER A 258 -3.82 10.31 -20.01
C SER A 258 -4.66 10.67 -21.24
N ARG A 259 -5.92 11.11 -21.06
CA ARG A 259 -6.79 11.67 -22.11
C ARG A 259 -6.49 13.14 -22.43
N LYS A 260 -5.48 13.75 -21.80
CA LYS A 260 -5.15 15.19 -21.84
C LYS A 260 -6.26 16.10 -21.30
N ASP A 261 -7.23 15.55 -20.60
CA ASP A 261 -8.30 16.29 -19.94
C ASP A 261 -7.84 16.74 -18.55
N VAL A 262 -6.97 17.75 -18.54
CA VAL A 262 -6.37 18.28 -17.31
C VAL A 262 -7.39 19.00 -16.42
N GLN A 263 -8.46 19.54 -17.01
CA GLN A 263 -9.48 20.29 -16.28
C GLN A 263 -10.29 19.40 -15.34
N THR A 264 -10.58 18.17 -15.76
CA THR A 264 -11.25 17.18 -14.88
C THR A 264 -10.27 16.42 -13.99
N ALA A 265 -8.99 16.38 -14.34
CA ALA A 265 -7.96 15.69 -13.57
C ALA A 265 -7.60 16.44 -12.28
N PHE A 266 -7.41 17.76 -12.31
CA PHE A 266 -7.00 18.54 -11.13
C PHE A 266 -7.94 18.41 -9.93
N PRO A 267 -9.27 18.60 -10.05
CA PRO A 267 -10.18 18.45 -8.91
C PRO A 267 -10.13 17.06 -8.27
N ARG A 268 -9.85 16.02 -9.05
CA ARG A 268 -9.69 14.64 -8.56
C ARG A 268 -8.36 14.45 -7.84
N TYR A 269 -7.27 15.04 -8.35
CA TYR A 269 -6.00 15.09 -7.62
C TYR A 269 -6.15 15.83 -6.29
N ASP A 270 -6.82 16.99 -6.27
CA ASP A 270 -7.05 17.76 -5.04
C ASP A 270 -7.87 16.98 -4.01
N SER A 271 -8.94 16.32 -4.46
CA SER A 271 -9.77 15.45 -3.60
C SER A 271 -8.96 14.28 -3.04
N SER A 272 -8.14 13.64 -3.88
CA SER A 272 -7.22 12.59 -3.42
C SER A 272 -6.18 13.13 -2.44
N MET A 273 -5.61 14.31 -2.69
CA MET A 273 -4.59 14.92 -1.84
C MET A 273 -5.14 15.22 -0.45
N SER A 274 -6.36 15.76 -0.39
CA SER A 274 -7.04 16.08 0.87
C SER A 274 -7.20 14.83 1.75
N ILE A 275 -7.73 13.74 1.19
CA ILE A 275 -7.90 12.48 1.94
C ILE A 275 -6.54 11.87 2.30
N MET A 276 -5.57 11.84 1.39
CA MET A 276 -4.24 11.30 1.66
C MET A 276 -3.52 12.06 2.80
N THR A 277 -3.73 13.37 2.88
CA THR A 277 -3.21 14.23 3.96
C THR A 277 -3.90 13.91 5.28
N GLU A 278 -5.23 13.77 5.30
CA GLU A 278 -6.02 13.40 6.48
C GLU A 278 -5.57 12.07 7.09
N ILE A 279 -5.39 11.04 6.24
CA ILE A 279 -4.99 9.70 6.69
C ILE A 279 -3.49 9.58 6.98
N GLY A 280 -2.67 10.55 6.57
CA GLY A 280 -1.22 10.54 6.74
C GLY A 280 -0.46 9.64 5.77
N ASN A 281 -1.03 9.34 4.60
CA ASN A 281 -0.38 8.52 3.57
C ASN A 281 0.56 9.37 2.70
N ARG A 282 1.78 9.57 3.19
CA ARG A 282 2.81 10.38 2.53
C ARG A 282 3.24 9.82 1.17
N LEU A 283 3.27 8.49 1.00
CA LEU A 283 3.59 7.86 -0.29
C LEU A 283 2.51 8.18 -1.34
N GLY A 284 1.23 8.17 -0.95
CA GLY A 284 0.12 8.60 -1.80
C GLY A 284 0.22 10.07 -2.21
N LEU A 285 0.62 10.95 -1.30
CA LEU A 285 0.84 12.37 -1.60
C LEU A 285 1.91 12.59 -2.68
N ILE A 286 3.03 11.85 -2.63
CA ILE A 286 4.06 11.91 -3.68
C ILE A 286 3.47 11.52 -5.04
N GLN A 287 2.62 10.48 -5.09
CA GLN A 287 2.00 10.05 -6.35
C GLN A 287 1.02 11.08 -6.90
N VAL A 288 0.25 11.75 -6.03
CA VAL A 288 -0.65 12.84 -6.41
C VAL A 288 0.15 14.03 -6.96
N LEU A 289 1.20 14.46 -6.26
CA LEU A 289 2.05 15.58 -6.69
C LEU A 289 2.75 15.29 -8.03
N LEU A 290 3.34 14.09 -8.19
CA LEU A 290 3.86 13.63 -9.49
C LEU A 290 2.79 13.65 -10.58
N GLY A 291 1.55 13.35 -10.20
CA GLY A 291 0.36 13.42 -11.03
C GLY A 291 0.10 14.83 -11.56
N MET A 292 -0.02 15.78 -10.64
CA MET A 292 -0.27 17.20 -10.87
C MET A 292 0.87 17.87 -11.63
N THR A 293 2.13 17.58 -11.31
CA THR A 293 3.31 18.06 -12.07
C THR A 293 3.17 17.75 -13.56
N LYS A 294 2.75 16.53 -13.91
CA LYS A 294 2.54 16.15 -15.31
C LYS A 294 1.37 16.90 -15.95
N CYS A 295 0.33 17.27 -15.20
CA CYS A 295 -0.74 18.13 -15.69
C CYS A 295 -0.23 19.56 -15.95
N TRP A 296 0.55 20.14 -15.04
CA TRP A 296 1.16 21.46 -15.24
C TRP A 296 2.08 21.49 -16.46
N MET A 297 2.85 20.42 -16.68
CA MET A 297 3.65 20.27 -17.90
C MET A 297 2.80 20.22 -19.18
N ILE A 298 1.63 19.56 -19.16
CA ILE A 298 0.70 19.56 -20.31
C ILE A 298 0.17 20.98 -20.58
N GLN A 299 -0.11 21.74 -19.53
CA GLN A 299 -0.53 23.15 -19.63
C GLN A 299 0.62 24.13 -19.94
N LYS A 300 1.87 23.64 -19.98
CA LYS A 300 3.10 24.44 -20.14
C LYS A 300 3.36 25.42 -18.99
N GLU A 301 2.74 25.20 -17.84
CA GLU A 301 2.95 25.97 -16.60
C GLU A 301 4.15 25.40 -15.84
N LEU A 302 5.36 25.58 -16.39
CA LEU A 302 6.56 24.89 -15.91
C LEU A 302 6.98 25.30 -14.48
N ASP A 303 6.71 26.54 -14.06
CA ASP A 303 7.09 27.01 -12.72
C ASP A 303 6.21 26.36 -11.63
N LYS A 304 4.90 26.20 -11.87
CA LYS A 304 4.01 25.44 -10.98
C LYS A 304 4.38 23.96 -10.93
N ALA A 305 4.87 23.42 -12.04
CA ALA A 305 5.36 22.04 -12.11
C ALA A 305 6.59 21.86 -11.20
N LEU A 306 7.53 22.81 -11.19
CA LEU A 306 8.71 22.79 -10.33
C LEU A 306 8.34 22.95 -8.85
N GLU A 307 7.44 23.87 -8.49
CA GLU A 307 6.96 24.00 -7.09
C GLU A 307 6.32 22.69 -6.58
N SER A 308 5.55 22.03 -7.44
CA SER A 308 4.94 20.73 -7.12
C SER A 308 6.00 19.62 -6.95
N ILE A 309 7.09 19.67 -7.73
CA ILE A 309 8.22 18.74 -7.60
C ILE A 309 8.95 18.94 -6.29
N GLU A 310 9.25 20.18 -5.89
CA GLU A 310 9.96 20.50 -4.65
C GLU A 310 9.24 19.88 -3.43
N LYS A 311 7.92 20.09 -3.33
CA LYS A 311 7.08 19.49 -2.27
C LYS A 311 7.13 17.96 -2.29
N ALA A 312 7.09 17.36 -3.48
CA ALA A 312 7.15 15.91 -3.62
C ALA A 312 8.54 15.34 -3.28
N GLN A 313 9.60 16.10 -3.56
CA GLN A 313 10.98 15.72 -3.28
C GLN A 313 11.23 15.67 -1.77
N GLU A 314 10.83 16.70 -1.02
CA GLU A 314 10.95 16.73 0.44
C GLU A 314 10.27 15.51 1.09
N LEU A 315 9.05 15.18 0.63
CA LEU A 315 8.33 14.00 1.10
C LEU A 315 9.06 12.69 0.73
N ALA A 316 9.59 12.58 -0.49
CA ALA A 316 10.25 11.37 -0.97
C ALA A 316 11.60 11.13 -0.26
N GLU A 317 12.37 12.19 -0.02
CA GLU A 317 13.62 12.15 0.75
C GLU A 317 13.33 11.74 2.20
N GLY A 318 12.34 12.35 2.84
CA GLY A 318 11.95 12.02 4.22
C GLY A 318 11.46 10.58 4.41
N LEU A 319 10.95 9.94 3.35
CA LEU A 319 10.53 8.53 3.34
C LEU A 319 11.65 7.56 2.94
N GLY A 320 12.72 8.04 2.29
CA GLY A 320 13.67 7.19 1.58
C GLY A 320 13.06 6.50 0.35
N ASN A 321 12.06 7.11 -0.31
CA ASN A 321 11.41 6.56 -1.50
C ASN A 321 12.22 6.87 -2.77
N LYS A 322 13.22 6.04 -3.07
CA LYS A 322 14.16 6.24 -4.19
C LYS A 322 13.47 6.29 -5.57
N LEU A 323 12.45 5.46 -5.81
CA LEU A 323 11.71 5.47 -7.08
C LEU A 323 10.94 6.79 -7.29
N GLY A 324 10.46 7.40 -6.21
CA GLY A 324 9.83 8.72 -6.24
C GLY A 324 10.83 9.79 -6.66
N LEU A 325 12.01 9.81 -6.02
CA LEU A 325 13.10 10.73 -6.35
C LEU A 325 13.54 10.58 -7.82
N LEU A 326 13.75 9.36 -8.28
CA LEU A 326 14.06 9.06 -9.68
C LEU A 326 13.03 9.69 -10.64
N LYS A 327 11.73 9.49 -10.36
CA LYS A 327 10.65 10.05 -11.18
C LYS A 327 10.63 11.57 -11.15
N LEU A 328 10.92 12.19 -10.02
CA LEU A 328 10.99 13.65 -9.88
C LEU A 328 12.15 14.22 -10.68
N HIS A 329 13.35 13.62 -10.58
CA HIS A 329 14.52 14.05 -11.34
C HIS A 329 14.32 13.90 -12.85
N CYS A 330 13.66 12.83 -13.30
CA CYS A 330 13.26 12.68 -14.71
C CYS A 330 12.30 13.78 -15.18
N LEU A 331 11.36 14.23 -14.33
CA LEU A 331 10.47 15.34 -14.66
C LEU A 331 11.22 16.68 -14.68
N CYS A 332 12.10 16.94 -13.70
CA CYS A 332 12.97 18.12 -13.69
C CYS A 332 13.83 18.21 -14.95
N GLU A 333 14.50 17.12 -15.34
CA GLU A 333 15.32 17.08 -16.56
C GLU A 333 14.50 17.55 -17.77
N ARG A 334 13.29 17.04 -17.94
CA ARG A 334 12.40 17.43 -19.05
C ARG A 334 11.99 18.90 -18.98
N ILE A 335 11.71 19.41 -17.78
CA ILE A 335 11.35 20.82 -17.58
C ILE A 335 12.54 21.73 -17.89
N TYR A 336 13.71 21.48 -17.29
CA TYR A 336 14.91 22.30 -17.51
C TYR A 336 15.44 22.22 -18.94
N ARG A 337 15.28 21.07 -19.62
CA ARG A 337 15.55 20.95 -21.06
C ARG A 337 14.67 21.90 -21.86
N THR A 338 13.40 22.00 -21.51
CA THR A 338 12.44 22.90 -22.17
C THR A 338 12.75 24.37 -21.88
N LYS A 339 13.24 24.69 -20.67
CA LYS A 339 13.65 26.05 -20.28
C LYS A 339 15.05 26.46 -20.79
N GLY A 340 15.84 25.54 -21.35
CA GLY A 340 17.23 25.80 -21.77
C GLY A 340 18.22 25.97 -20.61
N GLN A 341 17.85 25.54 -19.40
CA GLN A 341 18.62 25.70 -18.17
C GLN A 341 19.59 24.51 -17.99
N GLN A 342 20.75 24.61 -18.63
CA GLN A 342 21.68 23.48 -18.79
C GLN A 342 22.43 23.08 -17.51
N ARG A 343 22.51 23.96 -16.50
CA ARG A 343 23.18 23.66 -15.23
C ARG A 343 22.31 22.74 -14.38
N GLU A 344 21.09 23.19 -14.11
CA GLU A 344 20.07 22.49 -13.34
C GLU A 344 19.69 21.15 -14.00
N LEU A 345 19.62 21.13 -15.33
CA LEU A 345 19.45 19.89 -16.09
C LEU A 345 20.54 18.88 -15.76
N ARG A 346 21.81 19.28 -15.78
CA ARG A 346 22.93 18.37 -15.51
C ARG A 346 22.90 17.85 -14.08
N ASP A 347 22.60 18.71 -13.11
CA ASP A 347 22.48 18.31 -11.71
C ASP A 347 21.39 17.25 -11.52
N HIS A 348 20.23 17.40 -12.16
CA HIS A 348 19.16 16.40 -12.10
C HIS A 348 19.47 15.11 -12.86
N VAL A 349 20.25 15.17 -13.95
CA VAL A 349 20.73 13.97 -14.64
C VAL A 349 21.65 13.17 -13.74
N VAL A 350 22.58 13.81 -13.01
CA VAL A 350 23.47 13.12 -12.06
C VAL A 350 22.65 12.42 -10.98
N LYS A 351 21.74 13.14 -10.31
CA LYS A 351 20.88 12.57 -9.26
C LYS A 351 19.97 11.46 -9.77
N PHE A 352 19.51 11.54 -11.02
CA PHE A 352 18.77 10.46 -11.65
C PHE A 352 19.62 9.18 -11.71
N HIS A 353 20.87 9.27 -12.18
CA HIS A 353 21.76 8.10 -12.27
C HIS A 353 22.13 7.55 -10.89
N GLU A 354 22.40 8.41 -9.90
CA GLU A 354 22.61 8.01 -8.50
C GLU A 354 21.43 7.19 -7.98
N CYS A 355 20.19 7.63 -8.25
CA CYS A 355 18.99 6.88 -7.87
C CYS A 355 18.88 5.51 -8.58
N VAL A 356 19.27 5.41 -9.85
CA VAL A 356 19.28 4.11 -10.58
C VAL A 356 20.30 3.16 -9.93
N GLU A 357 21.50 3.68 -9.63
CA GLU A 357 22.59 2.93 -8.99
C GLU A 357 22.16 2.40 -7.61
N GLU A 358 21.62 3.28 -6.78
CA GLU A 358 21.17 2.97 -5.43
C GLU A 358 20.02 1.96 -5.33
N MET A 359 19.22 1.84 -6.39
CA MET A 359 18.11 0.88 -6.48
C MET A 359 18.54 -0.42 -7.17
N GLU A 360 19.79 -0.52 -7.63
CA GLU A 360 20.33 -1.66 -8.38
C GLU A 360 19.44 -2.02 -9.58
N LEU A 361 18.92 -1.00 -10.26
CA LEU A 361 17.93 -1.19 -11.34
C LEU A 361 18.59 -1.59 -12.67
N TYR A 362 19.43 -2.63 -12.68
CA TYR A 362 20.11 -3.08 -13.90
C TYR A 362 19.85 -4.55 -14.19
N CYS A 363 19.76 -4.86 -15.48
CA CYS A 363 19.95 -6.21 -15.97
C CYS A 363 21.46 -6.53 -15.95
N GLY A 364 21.93 -7.40 -15.05
CA GLY A 364 23.34 -7.82 -15.04
C GLY A 364 23.80 -8.67 -16.24
N MET A 365 22.93 -8.93 -17.23
CA MET A 365 23.33 -9.54 -18.50
C MET A 365 23.55 -8.51 -19.61
N CYS A 366 22.69 -7.51 -19.75
CA CYS A 366 22.80 -6.52 -20.82
C CYS A 366 23.20 -5.12 -20.34
N GLY A 367 23.26 -4.88 -19.03
CA GLY A 367 23.58 -3.58 -18.43
C GLY A 367 22.47 -2.53 -18.56
N GLU A 368 21.33 -2.85 -19.21
CA GLU A 368 20.24 -1.88 -19.39
C GLU A 368 19.53 -1.59 -18.06
N SER A 369 19.10 -0.34 -17.91
CA SER A 369 18.31 0.11 -16.76
C SER A 369 16.88 -0.42 -16.84
N ILE A 370 16.34 -0.89 -15.72
CA ILE A 370 15.00 -1.46 -15.66
C ILE A 370 13.96 -0.38 -15.92
N GLY A 371 13.08 -0.66 -16.88
CA GLY A 371 11.88 0.13 -17.12
C GLY A 371 12.07 1.29 -18.10
N GLU A 372 13.11 1.33 -18.94
CA GLU A 372 13.07 2.27 -20.07
C GLU A 372 11.92 1.95 -21.06
N LYS A 373 11.54 0.67 -21.17
CA LYS A 373 10.47 0.18 -22.06
C LYS A 373 9.58 -0.85 -21.34
N ASN A 374 8.37 -1.08 -21.86
CA ASN A 374 7.48 -2.16 -21.43
C ASN A 374 8.06 -3.49 -21.93
N ASN A 375 9.11 -3.98 -21.26
CA ASN A 375 9.75 -5.24 -21.59
C ASN A 375 9.23 -6.31 -20.63
N GLN A 376 9.00 -7.53 -21.13
CA GLN A 376 8.65 -8.67 -20.29
C GLN A 376 9.86 -8.98 -19.39
N LEU A 377 9.81 -8.50 -18.16
CA LEU A 377 10.86 -8.73 -17.17
C LEU A 377 10.61 -10.09 -16.53
N GLN A 378 11.54 -11.05 -16.64
CA GLN A 378 11.46 -12.23 -15.78
C GLN A 378 11.71 -11.81 -14.33
N ALA A 379 10.81 -12.25 -13.43
CA ALA A 379 10.86 -11.91 -12.02
C ALA A 379 11.86 -12.83 -11.30
N LEU A 380 12.64 -12.26 -10.38
CA LEU A 380 13.94 -12.79 -10.00
C LEU A 380 13.97 -13.79 -8.84
N PRO A 381 14.84 -14.81 -8.98
CA PRO A 381 15.52 -15.48 -7.86
C PRO A 381 17.06 -15.31 -7.85
N CYS A 382 17.67 -14.48 -8.72
CA CYS A 382 19.07 -14.05 -8.60
C CYS A 382 19.25 -12.59 -9.04
N SER A 383 20.42 -11.99 -8.80
CA SER A 383 20.68 -10.54 -8.64
C SER A 383 20.36 -9.57 -9.79
N HIS A 384 19.69 -9.98 -10.87
CA HIS A 384 19.68 -9.21 -12.12
C HIS A 384 18.41 -9.40 -12.96
N PHE A 385 17.60 -8.36 -13.14
CA PHE A 385 16.34 -8.41 -13.89
C PHE A 385 16.58 -8.81 -15.36
N PHE A 386 16.18 -10.02 -15.77
CA PHE A 386 16.39 -10.49 -17.15
C PHE A 386 15.31 -9.94 -18.10
N HIS A 387 15.73 -9.47 -19.28
CA HIS A 387 14.85 -9.29 -20.43
C HIS A 387 14.56 -10.64 -21.08
N LEU A 388 13.30 -10.92 -21.43
CA LEU A 388 12.99 -11.95 -22.42
C LEU A 388 13.47 -11.47 -23.80
N LYS A 389 14.30 -12.29 -24.46
CA LYS A 389 14.70 -12.10 -25.86
C LYS A 389 13.60 -12.55 -26.81
#